data_AF-A0A4R1YN97-F1
#
_entry.id   AF-A0A4R1YN97-F1
#
_cell.length_a   1.000
_cell.length_b   1.000
_cell.length_c   1.000
_cell.angle_alpha   90.00
_cell.angle_beta   90.00
_cell.angle_gamma   90.00
#
_symmetry.space_group_name_H-M   'P 1'
#
loop_
_entity.id
_entity.type
_entity.pdbx_description
1 polymer ?
#
loop_
_entity_poly.entity_id
_entity_poly.type
_entity_poly.pdbx_seq_one_letter_code
_entity_poly.pdbx_strand_id
1 'polypeptide(L)'
;MYLDRNLEATGVIEETADTRSKVETPESGLRSCRGCGTAFRPRRSNQLSCSKTCRDKVAKRKARRITPANSLCSPTKRRANLELLDRARRLAEILYTLPPRERLGFVKTLVDQARTGDGKLREVLTNRFILRPETDMRSLFHRGSPRSYLTIAQAANEYCWRFWNADVRSVVYGLVSEPETGEVA
;
A
#
# COMPACT_ATOMS: atom_id res chain seq x y z
N MET A 1 -40.02 34.88 28.69
CA MET A 1 -41.43 35.30 28.84
C MET A 1 -42.26 34.32 28.03
N TYR A 2 -43.06 33.38 28.53
CA TYR A 2 -43.62 32.96 29.83
C TYR A 2 -43.83 31.43 29.68
N LEU A 3 -43.20 30.57 30.47
CA LEU A 3 -43.73 29.87 31.67
C LEU A 3 -45.26 29.69 31.78
N ASP A 4 -45.61 28.40 31.74
CA ASP A 4 -46.49 27.61 32.63
C ASP A 4 -48.01 27.81 32.70
N ARG A 5 -48.69 26.64 32.64
CA ARG A 5 -49.81 26.12 33.48
C ARG A 5 -50.61 25.10 32.66
N ASN A 6 -51.07 23.92 33.09
CA ASN A 6 -51.22 23.22 34.37
C ASN A 6 -51.29 21.70 34.04
N LEU A 7 -50.65 20.82 34.81
CA LEU A 7 -51.27 19.97 35.84
C LEU A 7 -52.58 19.28 35.42
N GLU A 8 -52.54 17.95 35.28
CA GLU A 8 -53.34 17.04 36.11
C GLU A 8 -52.73 15.63 36.10
N ALA A 9 -52.40 15.18 37.31
CA ALA A 9 -51.93 13.85 37.62
C ALA A 9 -53.04 13.14 38.38
N THR A 10 -53.46 11.96 37.90
CA THR A 10 -54.13 10.94 38.72
C THR A 10 -53.60 9.58 38.29
N GLY A 11 -52.94 8.92 39.24
CA GLY A 11 -52.23 7.67 39.03
C GLY A 11 -53.13 6.45 38.95
N VAL A 12 -52.52 5.37 38.47
CA VAL A 12 -52.84 4.00 38.89
C VAL A 12 -51.49 3.32 39.11
N ILE A 13 -51.27 2.91 40.36
CA ILE A 13 -50.16 2.08 40.79
C ILE A 13 -50.66 0.64 40.63
N GLU A 14 -50.12 -0.10 39.67
CA GLU A 14 -50.24 -1.56 39.65
C GLU A 14 -48.86 -2.17 39.95
N GLU A 15 -48.77 -2.68 41.19
CA GLU A 15 -47.83 -3.72 41.57
C GLU A 15 -48.06 -4.94 40.68
N THR A 16 -47.04 -5.39 39.94
CA THR A 16 -46.84 -6.83 39.74
C THR A 16 -45.38 -7.15 39.48
N ALA A 17 -44.88 -8.03 40.36
CA ALA A 17 -43.87 -9.04 40.11
C ALA A 17 -42.51 -8.59 39.55
N ASP A 18 -41.59 -8.46 40.50
CA ASP A 18 -40.18 -8.81 40.45
C ASP A 18 -39.90 -10.09 39.61
N THR A 19 -39.90 -9.96 38.28
CA THR A 19 -39.12 -10.86 37.42
C THR A 19 -37.71 -10.34 37.36
N ARG A 20 -36.94 -10.78 38.36
CA ARG A 20 -35.49 -10.83 38.42
C ARG A 20 -34.95 -11.38 37.09
N SER A 21 -34.76 -10.49 36.12
CA SER A 21 -34.12 -10.78 34.85
C SER A 21 -32.67 -11.12 35.13
N LYS A 22 -32.44 -12.42 35.30
CA LYS A 22 -31.24 -13.20 35.02
C LYS A 22 -30.01 -12.31 34.75
N VAL A 23 -29.22 -12.06 35.79
CA VAL A 23 -27.83 -11.64 35.65
C VAL A 23 -27.10 -12.79 34.95
N GLU A 24 -27.03 -12.74 33.63
CA GLU A 24 -26.15 -13.60 32.84
C GLU A 24 -24.72 -13.10 33.02
N THR A 25 -23.99 -13.75 33.92
CA THR A 25 -22.56 -14.00 33.73
C THR A 25 -22.29 -15.44 34.16
N PRO A 26 -21.56 -16.21 33.35
CA PRO A 26 -20.23 -15.76 32.96
C PRO A 26 -19.88 -15.98 31.48
N GLU A 27 -19.35 -14.94 30.85
CA GLU A 27 -18.48 -15.02 29.67
C GLU A 27 -17.13 -15.75 29.97
N SER A 28 -17.07 -16.65 30.96
CA SER A 28 -15.82 -17.23 31.51
C SER A 28 -15.15 -18.30 30.65
N GLY A 29 -15.45 -18.35 29.36
CA GLY A 29 -14.84 -19.28 28.41
C GLY A 29 -14.41 -18.66 27.09
N LEU A 30 -14.74 -17.39 26.84
CA LEU A 30 -14.36 -16.73 25.59
C LEU A 30 -12.92 -16.21 25.69
N ARG A 31 -12.14 -16.46 24.63
CA ARG A 31 -10.77 -15.93 24.48
C ARG A 31 -10.67 -15.10 23.21
N SER A 32 -9.86 -14.05 23.24
CA SER A 32 -9.55 -13.27 22.04
C SER A 32 -8.53 -13.99 21.16
N CYS A 33 -8.85 -14.18 19.88
CA CYS A 33 -7.97 -14.82 18.92
C CYS A 33 -6.73 -13.94 18.64
N ARG A 34 -5.51 -14.47 18.82
CA ARG A 34 -4.28 -13.74 18.50
C ARG A 34 -4.10 -13.40 17.01
N GLY A 35 -4.86 -14.04 16.12
CA GLY A 35 -4.79 -13.83 14.67
C GLY A 35 -5.69 -12.71 14.13
N CYS A 36 -6.95 -12.69 14.56
CA CYS A 36 -8.00 -11.78 14.06
C CYS A 36 -8.62 -10.89 15.14
N GLY A 37 -8.35 -11.12 16.42
CA GLY A 37 -8.92 -10.33 17.53
C GLY A 37 -10.30 -10.78 18.00
N THR A 38 -11.04 -11.54 17.17
CA THR A 38 -12.40 -12.00 17.49
C THR A 38 -12.42 -12.93 18.70
N ALA A 39 -13.44 -12.78 19.55
CA ALA A 39 -13.73 -13.71 20.65
C ALA A 39 -14.10 -15.10 20.10
N PHE A 40 -13.59 -16.16 20.71
CA PHE A 40 -13.93 -17.53 20.36
C PHE A 40 -13.93 -18.44 21.59
N ARG A 41 -14.72 -19.52 21.54
CA ARG A 41 -14.68 -20.58 22.55
C ARG A 41 -13.57 -21.58 22.20
N PRO A 42 -12.52 -21.71 23.01
CA PRO A 42 -11.43 -22.64 22.74
C PRO A 42 -11.89 -24.09 22.94
N ARG A 43 -11.48 -25.00 22.05
CA ARG A 43 -11.71 -26.44 22.22
C ARG A 43 -10.70 -27.11 23.13
N ARG A 44 -9.56 -26.44 23.38
CA ARG A 44 -8.46 -26.90 24.23
C ARG A 44 -8.00 -25.75 25.12
N SER A 45 -7.60 -26.06 26.35
CA SER A 45 -7.17 -25.08 27.36
C SER A 45 -6.00 -24.19 26.90
N ASN A 46 -5.16 -24.65 25.96
CA ASN A 46 -4.03 -23.89 25.40
C ASN A 46 -4.31 -23.29 24.01
N GLN A 47 -5.55 -23.33 23.52
CA GLN A 47 -5.88 -22.79 22.20
C GLN A 47 -5.88 -21.26 22.24
N LEU A 48 -5.06 -20.65 21.38
CA LEU A 48 -4.84 -19.19 21.30
C LEU A 48 -5.40 -18.56 20.00
N SER A 49 -5.95 -19.37 19.10
CA SER A 49 -6.46 -18.94 17.80
C SER A 49 -7.77 -19.66 17.49
N CYS A 50 -8.72 -18.94 16.89
CA CYS A 50 -10.03 -19.46 16.55
C CYS A 50 -9.98 -20.52 15.43
N SER A 51 -9.02 -20.43 14.52
CA SER A 51 -8.91 -21.30 13.34
C SER A 51 -7.44 -21.65 13.01
N LYS A 52 -7.25 -22.66 12.15
CA LYS A 52 -5.94 -22.98 11.56
C LYS A 52 -5.36 -21.78 10.82
N THR A 53 -6.16 -21.07 10.04
CA THR A 53 -5.73 -19.88 9.29
C THR A 53 -5.21 -18.77 10.22
N CYS A 54 -5.88 -18.52 11.35
CA CYS A 54 -5.43 -17.55 12.34
C CYS A 54 -4.15 -18.01 13.06
N ARG A 55 -4.04 -19.31 13.38
CA ARG A 55 -2.82 -19.88 13.96
C ARG A 55 -1.63 -19.72 13.02
N ASP A 56 -1.81 -20.02 11.73
CA ASP A 56 -0.76 -19.89 10.72
C ASP A 56 -0.40 -18.42 10.49
N LYS A 57 -1.38 -17.50 10.56
CA LYS A 57 -1.16 -16.04 10.51
C LYS A 57 -0.30 -15.57 11.69
N VAL A 58 -0.58 -16.04 12.90
CA VAL A 58 0.22 -15.73 14.10
C VAL A 58 1.63 -16.28 13.98
N ALA A 59 1.77 -17.55 13.54
CA ALA A 59 3.08 -18.17 13.32
C ALA A 59 3.90 -17.40 12.27
N LYS A 60 3.28 -17.02 11.14
CA LYS A 60 3.91 -16.19 10.09
C LYS A 60 4.30 -14.81 10.61
N ARG A 61 3.47 -14.15 11.43
CA ARG A 61 3.81 -12.86 12.06
C ARG A 61 5.01 -13.00 12.99
N LYS A 62 5.05 -14.04 13.83
CA LYS A 62 6.20 -14.33 14.70
C LYS A 62 7.46 -14.61 13.89
N ALA A 63 7.36 -15.47 12.88
CA ALA A 63 8.47 -15.77 11.98
C ALA A 63 9.01 -14.52 11.28
N ARG A 64 8.14 -13.65 10.76
CA ARG A 64 8.55 -12.38 10.11
C ARG A 64 9.21 -11.37 11.05
N ARG A 65 8.95 -11.44 12.36
CA ARG A 65 9.66 -10.63 13.36
C ARG A 65 11.09 -11.13 13.59
N ILE A 66 11.29 -12.44 13.52
CA ILE A 66 12.61 -13.08 13.74
C ILE A 66 13.43 -13.07 12.44
N THR A 67 12.81 -13.45 11.33
CA THR A 67 13.40 -13.53 10.00
C THR A 67 12.50 -12.76 9.03
N PRO A 68 12.75 -11.44 8.86
CA PRO A 68 11.99 -10.61 7.94
C PRO A 68 12.06 -11.16 6.51
N ALA A 69 10.97 -11.08 5.75
CA ALA A 69 10.97 -11.46 4.34
C ALA A 69 11.50 -10.34 3.42
N ASN A 70 12.64 -9.75 3.79
CA ASN A 70 13.32 -8.68 3.04
C ASN A 70 14.53 -9.23 2.26
N SER A 71 15.20 -8.38 1.47
CA SER A 71 16.36 -8.77 0.65
C SER A 71 17.58 -9.22 1.48
N LEU A 72 17.69 -8.80 2.74
CA LEU A 72 18.77 -9.21 3.64
C LEU A 72 18.61 -10.69 4.01
N CYS A 73 17.40 -11.11 4.35
CA CYS A 73 17.14 -12.44 4.89
C CYS A 73 16.50 -13.43 3.89
N SER A 74 16.12 -12.99 2.67
CA SER A 74 15.52 -13.83 1.64
C SER A 74 16.27 -13.73 0.29
N PRO A 75 16.93 -14.81 -0.18
CA PRO A 75 17.62 -14.84 -1.46
C PRO A 75 16.71 -14.54 -2.65
N THR A 76 15.47 -15.04 -2.63
CA THR A 76 14.49 -14.80 -3.69
C THR A 76 14.11 -13.32 -3.78
N LYS A 77 13.91 -12.65 -2.64
CA LYS A 77 13.64 -11.20 -2.62
C LYS A 77 14.85 -10.39 -3.05
N ARG A 78 16.05 -10.82 -2.67
CA ARG A 78 17.29 -10.20 -3.15
C ARG A 78 17.38 -10.27 -4.68
N ARG A 79 17.14 -11.44 -5.27
CA ARG A 79 17.15 -11.62 -6.73
C ARG A 79 16.12 -10.74 -7.42
N ALA A 80 14.87 -10.73 -6.93
CA ALA A 80 13.81 -9.89 -7.50
C ALA A 80 14.17 -8.39 -7.46
N ASN A 81 14.76 -7.92 -6.35
CA ASN A 81 15.22 -6.54 -6.26
C ASN A 81 16.37 -6.25 -7.24
N LEU A 82 17.33 -7.17 -7.38
CA LEU A 82 18.43 -7.01 -8.35
C LEU A 82 17.90 -6.92 -9.79
N GLU A 83 16.94 -7.77 -10.16
CA GLU A 83 16.29 -7.72 -11.47
C GLU A 83 15.56 -6.39 -11.71
N LEU A 84 14.85 -5.89 -10.69
CA LEU A 84 14.16 -4.60 -10.75
C LEU A 84 15.14 -3.44 -10.99
N LEU A 85 16.24 -3.40 -10.22
CA LEU A 85 17.24 -2.34 -10.31
C LEU A 85 18.07 -2.44 -11.61
N ASP A 86 18.41 -3.65 -12.07
CA ASP A 86 19.09 -3.84 -13.36
C ASP A 86 18.21 -3.38 -14.52
N ARG A 87 16.91 -3.72 -14.50
CA ARG A 87 15.96 -3.23 -15.51
C ARG A 87 15.90 -1.71 -15.51
N ALA A 88 15.82 -1.08 -14.34
CA ALA A 88 15.82 0.37 -14.23
C ALA A 88 17.08 1.02 -14.83
N ARG A 89 18.25 0.45 -14.51
CA ARG A 89 19.55 0.90 -15.03
C ARG A 89 19.62 0.80 -16.56
N ARG A 90 19.21 -0.33 -17.14
CA ARG A 90 19.21 -0.54 -18.61
C ARG A 90 18.29 0.45 -19.32
N LEU A 91 17.11 0.73 -18.76
CA LEU A 91 16.20 1.71 -19.34
C LEU A 91 16.79 3.13 -19.30
N ALA A 92 17.46 3.50 -18.20
CA ALA A 92 18.18 4.77 -18.12
C ALA A 92 19.32 4.83 -19.16
N GLU A 93 20.07 3.75 -19.35
CA GLU A 93 21.11 3.66 -20.38
C GLU A 93 20.57 3.87 -21.79
N ILE A 94 19.44 3.24 -22.13
CA ILE A 94 18.77 3.45 -23.41
C ILE A 94 18.35 4.91 -23.55
N LEU A 95 17.69 5.47 -22.55
CA LEU A 95 17.23 6.86 -22.56
C LEU A 95 18.36 7.86 -22.88
N TYR A 96 19.53 7.71 -22.26
CA TYR A 96 20.63 8.66 -22.46
C TYR A 96 21.52 8.35 -23.66
N THR A 97 21.46 7.13 -24.18
CA THR A 97 22.07 6.78 -25.48
C THR A 97 21.28 7.38 -26.64
N LEU A 98 19.96 7.54 -26.49
CA LEU A 98 19.11 8.15 -27.51
C LEU A 98 19.42 9.66 -27.72
N PRO A 99 19.30 10.17 -28.96
CA PRO A 99 19.35 11.61 -29.24
C PRO A 99 18.32 12.39 -28.42
N PRO A 100 18.62 13.62 -27.95
CA PRO A 100 17.73 14.38 -27.07
C PRO A 100 16.28 14.52 -27.56
N ARG A 101 16.10 14.68 -28.88
CA ARG A 101 14.77 14.79 -29.54
C ARG A 101 13.91 13.53 -29.41
N GLU A 102 14.50 12.35 -29.27
CA GLU A 102 13.79 11.06 -29.21
C GLU A 102 13.47 10.63 -27.77
N ARG A 103 14.11 11.25 -26.78
CA ARG A 103 13.98 10.86 -25.37
C ARG A 103 12.55 10.98 -24.84
N LEU A 104 11.84 12.04 -25.22
CA LEU A 104 10.45 12.25 -24.79
C LEU A 104 9.52 11.14 -25.33
N GLY A 105 9.69 10.76 -26.60
CA GLY A 105 8.92 9.67 -27.21
C GLY A 105 9.20 8.31 -26.55
N PHE A 106 10.46 8.08 -26.17
CA PHE A 106 10.83 6.88 -25.42
C PHE A 106 10.17 6.84 -24.04
N VAL A 107 10.24 7.91 -23.26
CA VAL A 107 9.60 7.98 -21.93
C VAL A 107 8.07 7.83 -22.04
N LYS A 108 7.45 8.48 -23.03
CA LYS A 108 6.02 8.30 -23.33
C LYS A 108 5.66 6.83 -23.51
N THR A 109 6.42 6.13 -24.37
CA THR A 109 6.20 4.71 -24.65
C THR A 109 6.26 3.86 -23.38
N LEU A 110 7.18 4.16 -22.46
CA LEU A 110 7.28 3.44 -21.18
C LEU A 110 6.06 3.70 -20.27
N VAL A 111 5.60 4.95 -20.19
CA VAL A 111 4.42 5.30 -19.39
C VAL A 111 3.18 4.62 -19.96
N ASP A 112 3.01 4.63 -21.28
CA ASP A 112 1.89 3.99 -21.97
C ASP A 112 1.89 2.47 -21.73
N GLN A 113 3.04 1.79 -21.89
CA GLN A 113 3.18 0.36 -21.59
C GLN A 113 2.84 0.03 -20.13
N ALA A 114 3.30 0.87 -19.20
CA ALA A 114 3.03 0.69 -17.79
C ALA A 114 1.53 0.87 -17.47
N ARG A 115 0.83 1.78 -18.17
CA ARG A 115 -0.62 1.98 -18.06
C ARG A 115 -1.40 0.80 -18.64
N THR A 116 -1.05 0.36 -19.84
CA THR A 116 -1.72 -0.75 -20.56
C THR A 116 -1.67 -2.07 -19.78
N GLY A 117 -0.63 -2.29 -18.98
CA GLY A 117 -0.60 -3.43 -18.05
C GLY A 117 0.75 -4.06 -17.75
N ASP A 118 1.87 -3.50 -18.22
CA ASP A 118 3.19 -4.01 -17.82
C ASP A 118 3.44 -3.70 -16.34
N GLY A 119 3.07 -4.65 -15.48
CA GLY A 119 3.22 -4.56 -14.03
C GLY A 119 4.68 -4.44 -13.58
N LYS A 120 5.63 -5.03 -14.32
CA LYS A 120 7.06 -4.93 -14.00
C LYS A 120 7.59 -3.54 -14.32
N LEU A 121 7.19 -2.97 -15.46
CA LEU A 121 7.56 -1.60 -15.81
C LEU A 121 6.91 -0.60 -14.85
N ARG A 122 5.63 -0.79 -14.53
CA ARG A 122 4.93 -0.02 -13.50
C ARG A 122 5.66 -0.06 -12.16
N GLU A 123 6.14 -1.23 -11.74
CA GLU A 123 6.94 -1.36 -10.53
C GLU A 123 8.24 -0.55 -10.62
N VAL A 124 8.97 -0.62 -11.73
CA VAL A 124 10.20 0.17 -11.95
C VAL A 124 9.93 1.67 -11.86
N LEU A 125 8.91 2.17 -12.56
CA LEU A 125 8.61 3.60 -12.63
C LEU A 125 8.07 4.17 -11.31
N THR A 126 7.41 3.34 -10.49
CA THR A 126 6.78 3.79 -9.22
C THR A 126 7.58 3.43 -7.98
N ASN A 127 8.71 2.73 -8.12
CA ASN A 127 9.52 2.34 -6.97
C ASN A 127 10.16 3.57 -6.30
N ARG A 128 9.95 3.69 -4.99
CA ARG A 128 10.49 4.81 -4.19
C ARG A 128 12.01 4.93 -4.26
N PHE A 129 12.74 3.82 -4.27
CA PHE A 129 14.22 3.83 -4.31
C PHE A 129 14.77 4.29 -5.65
N ILE A 130 13.99 4.17 -6.73
CA ILE A 130 14.40 4.63 -8.06
C ILE A 130 13.94 6.07 -8.29
N LEU A 131 12.76 6.46 -7.78
CA LEU A 131 12.26 7.83 -7.84
C LEU A 131 13.04 8.80 -6.96
N ARG A 132 13.43 8.35 -5.76
CA ARG A 132 14.18 9.12 -4.77
C ARG A 132 15.38 8.30 -4.32
N PRO A 133 16.37 8.10 -5.21
CA PRO A 133 17.58 7.35 -4.87
C PRO A 133 18.37 8.12 -3.83
N GLU A 134 18.96 7.38 -2.90
CA GLU A 134 19.92 7.93 -1.96
C GLU A 134 21.23 8.26 -2.71
N THR A 135 22.03 9.19 -2.14
CA THR A 135 23.24 9.72 -2.80
C THR A 135 24.32 8.66 -3.07
N ASP A 136 24.27 7.53 -2.40
CA ASP A 136 25.16 6.38 -2.54
C ASP A 136 24.75 5.43 -3.69
N MET A 137 23.50 5.49 -4.17
CA MET A 137 22.97 4.62 -5.23
C MET A 137 23.36 5.06 -6.65
N ARG A 138 24.64 5.37 -6.85
CA ARG A 138 25.18 5.86 -8.13
C ARG A 138 24.89 4.89 -9.29
N SER A 139 24.89 3.59 -9.04
CA SER A 139 24.68 2.54 -10.04
C SER A 139 23.33 2.59 -10.76
N LEU A 140 22.34 3.31 -10.22
CA LEU A 140 21.04 3.50 -10.85
C LEU A 140 21.04 4.58 -11.94
N PHE A 141 22.04 5.44 -11.92
CA PHE A 141 22.19 6.53 -12.86
C PHE A 141 23.07 6.11 -14.03
N HIS A 142 22.78 6.65 -15.22
CA HIS A 142 23.64 6.45 -16.37
C HIS A 142 25.06 6.94 -16.05
N ARG A 143 26.07 6.11 -16.37
CA ARG A 143 27.49 6.33 -16.05
C ARG A 143 27.78 6.64 -14.58
N GLY A 144 26.91 6.22 -13.65
CA GLY A 144 27.14 6.46 -12.22
C GLY A 144 27.05 7.93 -11.80
N SER A 145 26.44 8.80 -12.62
CA SER A 145 26.56 10.26 -12.51
C SER A 145 25.22 10.94 -12.17
N PRO A 146 24.83 10.99 -10.88
CA PRO A 146 23.54 11.56 -10.44
C PRO A 146 23.41 13.07 -10.64
N ARG A 147 24.53 13.78 -10.84
CA ARG A 147 24.53 15.23 -11.10
C ARG A 147 24.16 15.58 -12.54
N SER A 148 24.36 14.65 -13.48
CA SER A 148 24.20 14.91 -14.92
C SER A 148 23.01 14.17 -15.51
N TYR A 149 22.57 13.08 -14.87
CA TYR A 149 21.52 12.21 -15.36
C TYR A 149 20.51 11.94 -14.26
N LEU A 150 19.24 11.85 -14.65
CA LEU A 150 18.15 11.36 -13.81
C LEU A 150 18.01 9.83 -13.94
N THR A 151 17.44 9.17 -12.94
CA THR A 151 16.99 7.78 -13.10
C THR A 151 15.83 7.71 -14.10
N ILE A 152 15.53 6.51 -14.61
CA ILE A 152 14.38 6.32 -15.49
C ILE A 152 13.06 6.71 -14.84
N ALA A 153 12.89 6.44 -13.55
CA ALA A 153 11.68 6.78 -12.81
C ALA A 153 11.55 8.29 -12.59
N GLN A 154 12.66 8.98 -12.31
CA GLN A 154 12.69 10.44 -12.23
C GLN A 154 12.34 11.09 -13.57
N ALA A 155 12.93 10.61 -14.67
CA ALA A 155 12.62 11.10 -16.02
C ALA A 155 11.13 10.87 -16.38
N ALA A 156 10.57 9.71 -16.03
CA ALA A 156 9.14 9.43 -16.21
C ALA A 156 8.24 10.32 -15.34
N ASN A 157 8.67 10.62 -14.11
CA ASN A 157 7.92 11.52 -13.23
C ASN A 157 7.93 12.96 -13.75
N GLU A 158 9.06 13.48 -14.21
CA GLU A 158 9.14 14.79 -14.87
C GLU A 158 8.26 14.85 -16.12
N TYR A 159 8.25 13.79 -16.93
CA TYR A 159 7.36 13.65 -18.07
C TYR A 159 5.88 13.72 -17.64
N CYS A 160 5.49 12.98 -16.61
CA CYS A 160 4.11 12.99 -16.10
C CYS A 160 3.72 14.36 -15.55
N TRP A 161 4.62 15.06 -14.84
CA TRP A 161 4.36 16.43 -14.38
C TRP A 161 4.17 17.39 -15.55
N ARG A 162 4.98 17.27 -16.61
CA ARG A 162 4.89 18.16 -17.78
C ARG A 162 3.57 18.00 -18.56
N PHE A 163 3.07 16.78 -18.71
CA PHE A 163 1.92 16.51 -19.60
C PHE A 163 0.61 16.22 -18.87
N TRP A 164 0.66 15.62 -17.67
CA TRP A 164 -0.52 15.32 -16.84
C TRP A 164 -0.69 16.25 -15.64
N ASN A 165 0.32 17.06 -15.30
CA ASN A 165 0.38 17.80 -14.05
C ASN A 165 0.17 16.89 -12.81
N ALA A 166 0.70 15.67 -12.88
CA ALA A 166 0.55 14.66 -11.84
C ALA A 166 1.81 13.77 -11.74
N ASP A 167 1.95 13.10 -10.59
CA ASP A 167 3.05 12.17 -10.37
C ASP A 167 2.87 10.87 -11.17
N VAL A 168 3.99 10.21 -11.47
CA VAL A 168 4.00 8.98 -12.29
C VAL A 168 3.14 7.86 -11.70
N ARG A 169 2.97 7.79 -10.38
CA ARG A 169 2.13 6.76 -9.75
C ARG A 169 0.67 7.03 -10.10
N SER A 170 0.19 8.26 -9.93
CA SER A 170 -1.18 8.62 -10.26
C SER A 170 -1.52 8.38 -11.72
N VAL A 171 -0.60 8.70 -12.64
CA VAL A 171 -0.78 8.44 -14.08
C VAL A 171 -0.81 6.95 -14.40
N VAL A 172 0.17 6.17 -13.93
CA VAL A 172 0.30 4.75 -14.29
C VAL A 172 -0.79 3.88 -13.68
N TYR A 173 -1.34 4.27 -12.52
CA TYR A 173 -2.50 3.60 -11.91
C TYR A 173 -3.85 4.10 -12.44
N GLY A 174 -3.87 5.04 -13.39
CA GLY A 174 -5.11 5.55 -13.99
C GLY A 174 -5.96 6.37 -13.03
N LEU A 175 -5.35 7.02 -12.05
CA LEU A 175 -6.05 7.89 -11.08
C LEU A 175 -6.34 9.28 -11.66
N VAL A 176 -5.73 9.61 -12.79
CA VAL A 176 -5.90 10.89 -13.50
C VAL A 176 -6.36 10.58 -14.92
N SER A 177 -7.26 11.42 -15.44
CA SER A 177 -7.72 11.32 -16.83
C SER A 177 -6.56 11.51 -17.82
N GLU A 178 -6.77 11.05 -19.06
CA GLU A 178 -5.87 11.39 -20.14
C GLU A 178 -5.85 12.91 -20.33
N PRO A 179 -4.66 13.53 -20.53
CA PRO A 179 -4.59 14.97 -20.67
C PRO A 179 -5.09 15.32 -22.08
N GLU A 180 -5.68 16.50 -22.24
CA GLU A 180 -6.24 16.93 -23.52
C GLU A 180 -5.18 17.28 -24.58
N THR A 181 -3.88 17.12 -24.25
CA THR A 181 -2.79 17.77 -24.99
C THR A 181 -2.34 17.02 -26.24
N GLY A 182 -2.65 17.63 -27.39
CA GLY A 182 -2.17 17.28 -28.73
C GLY A 182 -1.06 18.19 -29.26
N GLU A 183 -0.15 18.73 -28.43
CA GLU A 183 0.93 19.61 -28.93
C GLU A 183 2.33 19.30 -28.39
N VAL A 184 3.25 19.16 -29.37
CA VAL A 184 4.70 19.29 -29.24
C VAL A 184 5.00 20.79 -29.27
N ALA A 185 5.61 21.30 -28.20
CA ALA A 185 6.31 22.59 -28.20
C ALA A 185 7.78 22.36 -27.86
#